data_AF-A0A9X3UFC0-F1
#
_entry.id   AF-A0A9X3UFC0-F1
#
_cell.length_a   1.000
_cell.length_b   1.000
_cell.length_c   1.000
_cell.angle_alpha   90.00
_cell.angle_beta   90.00
_cell.angle_gamma   90.00
#
_symmetry.space_group_name_H-M   'P 1'
#
loop_
_entity.id
_entity.type
_entity.pdbx_description
1 polymer ?
#
loop_
_entity_poly.entity_id
_entity_poly.type
_entity_poly.pdbx_seq_one_letter_code
_entity_poly.pdbx_strand_id
1 'polypeptide(L)'
;MKRLLQSFNQSVLEMGRHQKRALFMLVDATAIVSSLFAAMLFLYGRLDIPGYSNLTWLLFALPVVGIAINYFLGLYDILIRAMESRTIGIVAAGATAMTFFVAAASYMDSGINIPRSVPPIFGILVFISIGVIRVLARAYYQRVNSSLNVRENVLIYGAGSAGTQLAAAMQSGNHQRVVAFIDDDPTLKGTVIRGCRVHGVEKIGQLQERYNVKRVLFAIANASPSQRRAVVARLAPYKLELQTIPSLSDILRGRAELDELKKIRIEDLLGRTAISPMPQLFDEAIKGKSILVTGAGGSIGSELCRQILKANPKKLVLLEISELSLYNVEKRLRRHTPANTDLEIIYTLGDVRDRQRVRTLLTRHHIDIVYHAAAYKHVPIVEANPSQGISNNIFGTLTVAQEAVAAGVERFILVSTDKAVRPSNVMGASKRLAEQVVQNLQTTADTTVFSIVRFGNVLGSSGSVINLFREQIASGGPVTVTHENVTRYFMTIQEAAQLVVQAGTMAVGGEVFVLDMGRAGPHQGSRQTDGPAQRPHGSGCRRPGWRHCH
;
A
#
# COMPACT_ATOMS: atom_id res chain seq x y z
N MET A 1 -11.80 -3.57 -43.19
CA MET A 1 -10.35 -3.86 -43.12
C MET A 1 -9.72 -3.54 -41.75
N LYS A 2 -9.74 -2.29 -41.24
CA LYS A 2 -9.14 -1.95 -39.93
C LYS A 2 -9.74 -2.71 -38.72
N ARG A 3 -11.06 -2.90 -38.66
CA ARG A 3 -11.73 -3.68 -37.59
C ARG A 3 -11.38 -5.18 -37.63
N LEU A 4 -11.24 -5.76 -38.83
CA LEU A 4 -10.83 -7.16 -39.02
C LEU A 4 -9.36 -7.39 -38.63
N LEU A 5 -8.49 -6.43 -38.92
CA LEU A 5 -7.10 -6.46 -38.46
C LEU A 5 -6.99 -6.33 -36.94
N GLN A 6 -7.83 -5.50 -36.32
CA GLN A 6 -7.87 -5.37 -34.86
C GLN A 6 -8.38 -6.64 -34.17
N SER A 7 -9.46 -7.25 -34.69
CA SER A 7 -9.97 -8.51 -34.13
C SER A 7 -8.96 -9.64 -34.28
N PHE A 8 -8.28 -9.74 -35.43
CA PHE A 8 -7.23 -10.72 -35.66
C PHE A 8 -6.03 -10.53 -34.70
N ASN A 9 -5.56 -9.28 -34.53
CA ASN A 9 -4.47 -8.96 -33.62
C ASN A 9 -4.79 -9.32 -32.17
N GLN A 10 -6.04 -9.11 -31.75
CA GLN A 10 -6.51 -9.42 -30.40
C GLN A 10 -6.61 -10.92 -30.16
N SER A 11 -7.17 -11.69 -31.12
CA SER A 11 -7.23 -13.15 -31.03
C SER A 11 -5.84 -13.81 -30.97
N VAL A 12 -4.86 -13.30 -31.72
CA VAL A 12 -3.48 -13.83 -31.69
C VAL A 12 -2.79 -13.58 -30.34
N LEU A 13 -3.12 -12.49 -29.65
CA LEU A 13 -2.58 -12.21 -28.32
C LEU A 13 -3.25 -13.04 -27.23
N GLU A 14 -4.56 -13.27 -27.33
CA GLU A 14 -5.35 -14.06 -26.37
C GLU A 14 -5.11 -15.57 -26.47
N MET A 15 -4.48 -16.05 -27.55
CA MET A 15 -4.07 -17.46 -27.67
C MET A 15 -3.21 -17.93 -26.49
N GLY A 16 -3.56 -19.09 -25.94
CA GLY A 16 -2.81 -19.76 -24.89
C GLY A 16 -1.41 -20.18 -25.34
N ARG A 17 -0.51 -20.43 -24.38
CA ARG A 17 0.89 -20.81 -24.64
C ARG A 17 1.01 -22.02 -25.58
N HIS A 18 0.12 -23.00 -25.41
CA HIS A 18 0.08 -24.22 -26.23
C HIS A 18 -0.38 -23.95 -27.67
N GLN A 19 -1.37 -23.06 -27.87
CA GLN A 19 -1.87 -22.69 -29.20
C GLN A 19 -0.81 -21.92 -30.00
N LYS A 20 -0.08 -21.01 -29.35
CA LYS A 20 1.03 -20.28 -29.98
C LYS A 20 2.16 -21.22 -30.41
N ARG A 21 2.51 -22.20 -29.56
CA ARG A 21 3.52 -23.22 -29.91
C ARG A 21 3.08 -24.06 -31.11
N ALA A 22 1.84 -24.55 -31.11
CA ALA A 22 1.30 -25.33 -32.21
C ALA A 22 1.30 -24.55 -33.54
N LEU A 23 0.95 -23.26 -33.50
CA LEU A 23 1.00 -22.39 -34.67
C LEU A 23 2.43 -22.24 -35.22
N PHE A 24 3.43 -22.00 -34.36
CA PHE A 24 4.82 -21.91 -34.80
C PHE A 24 5.37 -23.24 -35.33
N MET A 25 4.99 -24.36 -34.72
CA MET A 25 5.37 -25.69 -35.23
C MET A 25 4.80 -25.94 -36.62
N LEU A 26 3.54 -25.56 -36.87
CA LEU A 26 2.91 -25.67 -38.19
C LEU A 26 3.63 -24.81 -39.23
N VAL A 27 3.87 -23.54 -38.90
CA VAL A 27 4.56 -22.60 -39.80
C VAL A 27 5.99 -23.07 -40.10
N ASP A 28 6.73 -23.52 -39.09
CA ASP A 28 8.08 -24.05 -39.30
C ASP A 28 8.06 -25.34 -40.14
N ALA A 29 7.09 -26.24 -39.94
CA ALA A 29 6.93 -27.45 -40.76
C ALA A 29 6.79 -27.09 -42.24
N THR A 30 5.95 -26.11 -42.55
CA THR A 30 5.76 -25.63 -43.93
C THR A 30 7.02 -24.97 -44.48
N ALA A 31 7.76 -24.22 -43.65
CA ALA A 31 9.01 -23.59 -44.06
C ALA A 31 10.11 -24.61 -44.35
N ILE A 32 10.21 -25.67 -43.54
CA ILE A 32 11.16 -26.77 -43.73
C ILE A 32 10.91 -27.49 -45.06
N VAL A 33 9.66 -27.90 -45.32
CA VAL A 33 9.30 -28.59 -46.57
C VAL A 33 9.51 -27.67 -47.79
N SER A 34 9.09 -26.41 -47.68
CA SER A 34 9.27 -25.42 -48.76
C SER A 34 10.75 -25.15 -49.05
N SER A 35 11.60 -25.15 -48.01
CA SER A 35 13.05 -24.95 -48.17
C SER A 35 13.71 -26.11 -48.93
N LEU A 36 13.26 -27.35 -48.69
CA LEU A 36 13.77 -28.51 -49.44
C LEU A 36 13.34 -28.43 -50.91
N PHE A 37 12.06 -28.11 -51.16
CA PHE A 37 11.56 -27.96 -52.51
C PHE A 37 12.26 -26.82 -53.26
N ALA A 38 12.49 -25.68 -52.61
CA ALA A 38 13.21 -24.55 -53.15
C ALA A 38 14.69 -24.90 -53.45
N ALA A 39 15.35 -25.67 -52.59
CA ALA A 39 16.72 -26.13 -52.83
C ALA A 39 16.81 -27.04 -54.08
N MET A 40 15.84 -27.94 -54.25
CA MET A 40 15.76 -28.81 -55.42
C MET A 40 15.43 -28.01 -56.70
N LEU A 41 14.47 -27.09 -56.64
CA LEU A 41 14.10 -26.23 -57.75
C LEU A 41 15.26 -25.34 -58.20
N PHE A 42 16.00 -24.77 -57.25
CA PHE A 42 17.18 -23.95 -57.53
C PHE A 42 18.26 -24.72 -58.29
N LEU A 43 18.44 -26.00 -57.97
CA LEU A 43 19.48 -26.82 -58.59
C LEU A 43 19.06 -27.42 -59.95
N TYR A 44 17.83 -27.91 -60.06
CA TYR A 44 17.36 -28.59 -61.27
C TYR A 44 16.74 -27.65 -62.30
N GLY A 45 16.28 -26.45 -61.90
CA GLY A 45 15.62 -25.48 -62.78
C GLY A 45 14.28 -25.94 -63.34
N ARG A 46 13.73 -27.07 -62.86
CA ARG A 46 12.47 -27.69 -63.31
C ARG A 46 11.72 -28.32 -62.13
N LEU A 47 10.40 -28.38 -62.27
CA LEU A 47 9.50 -29.01 -61.27
C LEU A 47 9.48 -30.54 -61.37
N ASP A 48 9.89 -31.09 -62.52
CA ASP A 48 10.00 -32.53 -62.75
C ASP A 48 11.34 -33.05 -62.18
N ILE A 49 11.30 -33.43 -60.91
CA ILE A 49 12.45 -33.91 -60.14
C ILE A 49 12.60 -35.42 -60.36
N PRO A 50 13.71 -35.90 -60.97
CA PRO A 50 13.97 -37.32 -61.14
C PRO A 50 13.98 -38.05 -59.78
N GLY A 51 13.20 -39.13 -59.63
CA GLY A 51 13.16 -39.94 -58.40
C GLY A 51 12.16 -39.47 -57.33
N TYR A 52 11.17 -38.64 -57.69
CA TYR A 52 10.14 -38.13 -56.78
C TYR A 52 9.43 -39.22 -55.95
N SER A 53 9.19 -40.41 -56.53
CA SER A 53 8.57 -41.55 -55.83
C SER A 53 9.37 -41.99 -54.60
N ASN A 54 10.70 -41.93 -54.67
CA ASN A 54 11.60 -42.33 -53.58
C ASN A 54 11.82 -41.20 -52.57
N LEU A 55 11.43 -39.96 -52.89
CA LEU A 55 11.55 -38.79 -52.02
C LEU A 55 10.34 -38.62 -51.08
N THR A 56 9.26 -39.36 -51.32
CA THR A 56 7.99 -39.25 -50.58
C THR A 56 8.16 -39.45 -49.07
N TRP A 57 8.93 -40.45 -48.64
CA TRP A 57 9.17 -40.68 -47.22
C TRP A 57 9.95 -39.53 -46.56
N LEU A 58 10.91 -38.93 -47.28
CA LEU A 58 11.71 -37.82 -46.77
C LEU A 58 10.85 -36.56 -46.58
N LEU A 59 9.87 -36.32 -47.46
CA LEU A 59 8.92 -35.20 -47.33
C LEU A 59 8.05 -35.29 -46.08
N PHE A 60 7.72 -36.51 -45.61
CA PHE A 60 6.98 -36.71 -44.37
C PHE A 60 7.88 -36.78 -43.14
N ALA A 61 9.07 -37.40 -43.25
CA ALA A 61 10.00 -37.55 -42.13
C ALA A 61 10.66 -36.21 -41.74
N LEU A 62 11.06 -35.40 -42.72
CA LEU A 62 11.81 -34.16 -42.51
C LEU A 62 11.08 -33.12 -41.62
N PRO A 63 9.80 -32.77 -41.84
CA PRO A 63 9.11 -31.83 -40.95
C PRO A 63 8.96 -32.38 -39.52
N VAL A 64 8.73 -33.69 -39.35
CA VAL A 64 8.62 -34.32 -38.03
C VAL A 64 9.96 -34.24 -37.28
N VAL A 65 11.05 -34.63 -37.94
CA VAL A 65 12.41 -34.57 -37.38
C VAL A 65 12.83 -33.12 -37.11
N GLY A 66 12.56 -32.20 -38.05
CA GLY A 66 12.89 -30.78 -37.89
C GLY A 66 12.15 -30.11 -36.74
N ILE A 67 10.85 -30.40 -36.55
CA ILE A 67 10.09 -29.93 -35.38
C ILE A 67 10.67 -30.54 -34.11
N ALA A 68 10.99 -31.84 -34.08
CA ALA A 68 11.57 -32.49 -32.91
C ALA A 68 12.92 -31.86 -32.51
N ILE A 69 13.83 -31.64 -33.47
CA ILE A 69 15.11 -30.95 -33.26
C ILE A 69 14.88 -29.57 -32.66
N ASN A 70 14.02 -28.75 -33.29
CA ASN A 70 13.74 -27.40 -32.81
C ASN A 70 13.06 -27.39 -31.43
N TYR A 71 12.26 -28.40 -31.12
CA TYR A 71 11.64 -28.59 -29.81
C TYR A 71 12.68 -28.90 -28.73
N PHE A 72 13.58 -29.86 -28.96
CA PHE A 72 14.62 -30.21 -27.99
C PHE A 72 15.68 -29.10 -27.83
N LEU A 73 15.94 -28.32 -28.87
CA LEU A 73 16.80 -27.12 -28.77
C LEU A 73 16.09 -25.94 -28.07
N GLY A 74 14.81 -26.08 -27.69
CA GLY A 74 14.06 -25.08 -26.93
C GLY A 74 13.55 -23.91 -27.77
N LEU A 75 13.52 -24.02 -29.11
CA LEU A 75 13.10 -22.92 -29.99
C LEU A 75 11.65 -22.48 -29.73
N TYR A 76 10.78 -23.40 -29.30
CA TYR A 76 9.36 -23.14 -28.99
C TYR A 76 9.10 -22.76 -27.53
N ASP A 77 10.14 -22.77 -26.70
CA ASP A 77 10.07 -22.38 -25.28
C ASP A 77 10.51 -20.94 -25.06
N ILE A 78 11.28 -20.38 -25.99
CA ILE A 78 11.68 -18.97 -25.98
C ILE A 78 10.41 -18.12 -26.14
N LEU A 79 10.05 -17.45 -25.05
CA LEU A 79 9.03 -16.41 -25.07
C LEU A 79 9.44 -15.38 -26.15
N ILE A 80 8.53 -15.08 -27.08
CA ILE A 80 8.72 -14.10 -28.16
C ILE A 80 9.27 -12.74 -27.64
N ARG A 81 9.04 -12.45 -26.36
CA ARG A 81 9.53 -11.28 -25.62
C ARG A 81 11.06 -11.26 -25.41
N ALA A 82 11.71 -12.41 -25.32
CA ALA A 82 13.12 -12.57 -24.90
C ALA A 82 14.02 -13.08 -26.03
N MET A 83 13.77 -12.66 -27.27
CA MET A 83 14.63 -13.00 -28.41
C MET A 83 16.01 -12.31 -28.29
N GLU A 84 16.89 -12.94 -27.55
CA GLU A 84 18.32 -12.64 -27.41
C GLU A 84 19.12 -13.23 -28.58
N SER A 85 20.40 -12.85 -28.68
CA SER A 85 21.40 -13.43 -29.62
C SER A 85 21.42 -14.96 -29.60
N ARG A 86 21.05 -15.58 -28.46
CA ARG A 86 20.88 -17.03 -28.29
C ARG A 86 19.92 -17.68 -29.29
N THR A 87 18.88 -16.96 -29.73
CA THR A 87 17.87 -17.50 -30.68
C THR A 87 18.50 -17.79 -32.04
N ILE A 88 19.40 -16.91 -32.51
CA ILE A 88 20.10 -17.09 -33.78
C ILE A 88 20.98 -18.34 -33.72
N GLY A 89 21.67 -18.56 -32.59
CA GLY A 89 22.47 -19.77 -32.35
C GLY A 89 21.63 -21.05 -32.37
N ILE A 90 20.43 -21.03 -31.80
CA ILE A 90 19.51 -22.19 -31.80
C ILE A 90 18.99 -22.49 -33.22
N VAL A 91 18.60 -21.47 -33.99
CA VAL A 91 18.17 -21.65 -35.39
C VAL A 91 19.31 -22.17 -36.25
N ALA A 92 20.55 -21.68 -36.04
CA ALA A 92 21.74 -22.18 -36.74
C ALA A 92 22.07 -23.64 -36.40
N ALA A 93 21.99 -24.02 -35.12
CA ALA A 93 22.18 -25.40 -34.68
C ALA A 93 21.10 -26.35 -35.25
N GLY A 94 19.84 -25.93 -35.24
CA GLY A 94 18.74 -26.68 -35.83
C GLY A 94 18.89 -26.86 -37.34
N ALA A 95 19.20 -25.79 -38.07
CA ALA A 95 19.46 -25.83 -39.51
C ALA A 95 20.63 -26.75 -39.87
N THR A 96 21.71 -26.70 -39.10
CA THR A 96 22.86 -27.58 -39.25
C THR A 96 22.48 -29.05 -39.04
N ALA A 97 21.75 -29.37 -37.96
CA ALA A 97 21.29 -30.74 -37.68
C ALA A 97 20.35 -31.28 -38.76
N MET A 98 19.41 -30.45 -39.25
CA MET A 98 18.52 -30.81 -40.36
C MET A 98 19.30 -31.00 -41.67
N THR A 99 20.35 -30.22 -41.91
CA THR A 99 21.25 -30.38 -43.07
C THR A 99 21.96 -31.73 -43.03
N PHE A 100 22.49 -32.12 -41.87
CA PHE A 100 23.11 -33.43 -41.69
C PHE A 100 22.11 -34.57 -41.88
N PHE A 101 20.88 -34.41 -41.40
CA PHE A 101 19.82 -35.39 -41.62
C PHE A 101 19.52 -35.60 -43.11
N VAL A 102 19.35 -34.52 -43.89
CA VAL A 102 19.14 -34.61 -45.35
C VAL A 102 20.36 -35.18 -46.07
N ALA A 103 21.57 -34.82 -45.65
CA ALA A 103 22.81 -35.38 -46.21
C ALA A 103 22.95 -36.89 -45.94
N ALA A 104 22.62 -37.33 -44.72
CA ALA A 104 22.63 -38.75 -44.36
C ALA A 104 21.56 -39.54 -45.12
N ALA A 105 20.35 -39.02 -45.21
CA ALA A 105 19.26 -39.61 -46.00
C ALA A 105 19.66 -39.75 -47.49
N SER A 106 20.36 -38.75 -48.04
CA SER A 106 20.89 -38.79 -49.41
C SER A 106 22.03 -39.81 -49.61
N TYR A 107 22.72 -40.23 -48.55
CA TYR A 107 23.84 -41.19 -48.64
C TYR A 107 23.41 -42.63 -48.39
N MET A 108 22.43 -42.84 -47.51
CA MET A 108 21.97 -44.17 -47.10
C MET A 108 21.01 -44.81 -48.10
N ASP A 109 20.28 -44.02 -48.89
CA ASP A 109 19.32 -44.52 -49.87
C ASP A 109 19.88 -44.39 -51.29
N SER A 110 20.40 -45.50 -51.84
CA SER A 110 20.94 -45.56 -53.21
C SER A 110 19.87 -45.33 -54.29
N GLY A 111 18.58 -45.33 -53.93
CA GLY A 111 17.46 -45.00 -54.82
C GLY A 111 17.14 -43.50 -54.88
N ILE A 112 17.75 -42.67 -54.03
CA ILE A 112 17.53 -41.22 -53.97
C ILE A 112 18.73 -40.50 -54.60
N ASN A 113 18.58 -40.10 -55.86
CA ASN A 113 19.57 -39.28 -56.56
C ASN A 113 19.47 -37.80 -56.17
N ILE A 114 19.55 -37.47 -54.87
CA ILE A 114 19.71 -36.09 -54.42
C ILE A 114 21.17 -35.67 -54.68
N PRO A 115 21.42 -34.59 -55.46
CA PRO A 115 22.77 -34.12 -55.68
C PRO A 115 23.38 -33.64 -54.36
N ARG A 116 24.68 -33.89 -54.19
CA ARG A 116 25.42 -33.56 -52.97
C ARG A 116 25.42 -32.06 -52.62
N SER A 117 25.07 -31.20 -53.57
CA SER A 117 24.89 -29.76 -53.38
C SER A 117 23.55 -29.36 -52.75
N VAL A 118 22.53 -30.24 -52.73
CA VAL A 118 21.20 -29.91 -52.18
C VAL A 118 21.20 -29.75 -50.65
N PRO A 119 21.78 -30.65 -49.83
CA PRO A 119 21.77 -30.48 -48.39
C PRO A 119 22.30 -29.12 -47.89
N PRO A 120 23.46 -28.60 -48.34
CA PRO A 120 23.94 -27.29 -47.88
C PRO A 120 23.05 -26.13 -48.36
N ILE A 121 22.48 -26.21 -49.58
CA ILE A 121 21.52 -25.20 -50.07
C ILE A 121 20.25 -25.21 -49.21
N PHE A 122 19.72 -26.39 -48.92
CA PHE A 122 18.59 -26.57 -48.00
C PHE A 122 18.89 -25.98 -46.62
N GLY A 123 20.08 -26.25 -46.06
CA GLY A 123 20.52 -25.72 -44.77
C GLY A 123 20.49 -24.20 -44.68
N ILE A 124 20.95 -23.52 -45.73
CA ILE A 124 20.90 -22.05 -45.82
C ILE A 124 19.46 -21.56 -45.92
N LEU A 125 18.63 -22.19 -46.77
CA LEU A 125 17.23 -21.78 -46.96
C LEU A 125 16.37 -22.01 -45.72
N VAL A 126 16.56 -23.11 -44.99
CA VAL A 126 15.83 -23.38 -43.74
C VAL A 126 16.27 -22.45 -42.61
N PHE A 127 17.56 -22.12 -42.53
CA PHE A 127 18.07 -21.11 -41.61
C PHE A 127 17.44 -19.73 -41.86
N ILE A 128 17.46 -19.28 -43.12
CA ILE A 128 16.89 -17.98 -43.51
C ILE A 128 15.38 -17.96 -43.28
N SER A 129 14.63 -18.98 -43.72
CA SER A 129 13.18 -18.99 -43.62
C SER A 129 12.70 -18.96 -42.15
N ILE A 130 13.22 -19.85 -41.30
CA ILE A 130 12.88 -19.86 -39.87
C ILE A 130 13.36 -18.57 -39.19
N GLY A 131 14.56 -18.08 -39.53
CA GLY A 131 15.09 -16.81 -39.02
C GLY A 131 14.18 -15.62 -39.34
N VAL A 132 13.77 -15.47 -40.60
CA VAL A 132 12.86 -14.41 -41.06
C VAL A 132 11.50 -14.52 -40.37
N ILE A 133 10.92 -15.72 -40.28
CA ILE A 133 9.65 -15.96 -39.57
C ILE A 133 9.75 -15.44 -38.13
N ARG A 134 10.86 -15.71 -37.42
CA ARG A 134 11.06 -15.26 -36.04
C ARG A 134 11.26 -13.75 -35.93
N VAL A 135 12.02 -13.13 -36.83
CA VAL A 135 12.20 -11.67 -36.86
C VAL A 135 10.88 -10.96 -37.13
N LEU A 136 10.09 -11.45 -38.09
CA LEU A 136 8.77 -10.89 -38.40
C LEU A 136 7.77 -11.11 -37.26
N ALA A 137 7.76 -12.30 -36.63
CA ALA A 137 6.93 -12.57 -35.47
C ALA A 137 7.26 -11.66 -34.29
N ARG A 138 8.54 -11.36 -34.06
CA ARG A 138 8.98 -10.38 -33.05
C ARG A 138 8.52 -8.98 -33.40
N ALA A 139 8.76 -8.52 -34.63
CA ALA A 139 8.36 -7.18 -35.07
C ALA A 139 6.83 -7.00 -34.96
N TYR A 140 6.07 -8.01 -35.36
CA TYR A 140 4.61 -8.05 -35.22
C TYR A 140 4.19 -8.02 -33.74
N TYR A 141 4.75 -8.89 -32.90
CA TYR A 141 4.44 -8.93 -31.47
C TYR A 141 4.77 -7.60 -30.78
N GLN A 142 5.92 -6.99 -31.07
CA GLN A 142 6.30 -5.69 -30.52
C GLN A 142 5.34 -4.59 -30.96
N ARG A 143 4.94 -4.55 -32.24
CA ARG A 143 4.01 -3.55 -32.78
C ARG A 143 2.60 -3.71 -32.23
N VAL A 144 2.12 -4.93 -32.10
CA VAL A 144 0.78 -5.24 -31.58
C VAL A 144 0.72 -5.02 -30.06
N ASN A 145 1.74 -5.44 -29.31
CA ASN A 145 1.82 -5.22 -27.87
C ASN A 145 2.02 -3.74 -27.50
N SER A 146 2.71 -2.96 -28.33
CA SER A 146 2.82 -1.49 -28.14
C SER A 146 1.55 -0.73 -28.55
N SER A 147 0.74 -1.29 -29.45
CA SER A 147 -0.58 -0.75 -29.83
C SER A 147 -1.69 -1.11 -28.83
N LEU A 148 -1.54 -2.18 -28.04
CA LEU A 148 -2.57 -2.67 -27.11
C LEU A 148 -2.26 -2.42 -25.64
N ASN A 149 -1.00 -2.19 -25.27
CA ASN A 149 -0.68 -1.56 -23.99
C ASN A 149 -1.01 -0.06 -24.09
N VAL A 150 -2.27 0.28 -23.81
CA VAL A 150 -2.67 1.64 -23.46
C VAL A 150 -1.85 2.03 -22.22
N ARG A 151 -0.70 2.66 -22.43
CA ARG A 151 0.09 3.22 -21.34
C ARG A 151 -0.79 4.26 -20.66
N GLU A 152 -1.04 4.07 -19.38
CA GLU A 152 -1.84 5.03 -18.62
C GLU A 152 -1.06 6.36 -18.60
N ASN A 153 -1.68 7.42 -19.13
CA ASN A 153 -1.08 8.74 -19.17
C ASN A 153 -1.15 9.35 -17.77
N VAL A 154 0.01 9.72 -17.24
CA VAL A 154 0.15 10.31 -15.91
C VAL A 154 0.80 11.68 -15.97
N LEU A 155 0.39 12.55 -15.05
CA LEU A 155 1.08 13.80 -14.78
C LEU A 155 2.00 13.63 -13.58
N ILE A 156 3.13 14.35 -13.55
CA ILE A 156 3.98 14.45 -12.36
C ILE A 156 3.86 15.85 -11.78
N TYR A 157 3.46 15.97 -10.52
CA TYR A 157 3.47 17.23 -9.77
C TYR A 157 4.82 17.40 -9.07
N GLY A 158 5.55 18.45 -9.41
CA GLY A 158 6.94 18.69 -9.01
C GLY A 158 7.91 18.35 -10.13
N ALA A 159 8.43 19.36 -10.80
CA ALA A 159 9.42 19.28 -11.89
C ALA A 159 10.87 19.31 -11.38
N GLY A 160 11.08 19.28 -10.06
CA GLY A 160 12.42 19.23 -9.45
C GLY A 160 13.17 17.91 -9.66
N SER A 161 14.25 17.71 -8.88
CA SER A 161 15.12 16.52 -8.98
C SER A 161 14.36 15.20 -8.80
N ALA A 162 13.50 15.12 -7.78
CA ALA A 162 12.68 13.93 -7.51
C ALA A 162 11.72 13.60 -8.66
N GLY A 163 11.07 14.60 -9.25
CA GLY A 163 10.15 14.40 -10.38
C GLY A 163 10.88 13.99 -11.65
N THR A 164 12.05 14.57 -11.88
CA THR A 164 12.91 14.21 -13.01
C THR A 164 13.42 12.77 -12.90
N GLN A 165 13.80 12.33 -11.70
CA GLN A 165 14.21 10.95 -11.43
C GLN A 165 13.05 9.96 -11.56
N LEU A 166 11.86 10.32 -11.05
CA LEU A 166 10.66 9.49 -11.23
C LEU A 166 10.35 9.31 -12.72
N ALA A 167 10.34 10.39 -13.50
CA ALA A 167 10.11 10.31 -14.93
C ALA A 167 11.15 9.43 -15.63
N ALA A 168 12.40 9.44 -15.15
CA ALA A 168 13.46 8.55 -15.63
C ALA A 168 13.13 7.07 -15.44
N ALA A 169 12.81 6.70 -14.20
CA ALA A 169 12.49 5.33 -13.85
C ALA A 169 11.26 4.84 -14.61
N MET A 170 10.26 5.71 -14.80
CA MET A 170 9.03 5.39 -15.52
C MET A 170 9.22 5.27 -17.03
N GLN A 171 10.16 6.00 -17.64
CA GLN A 171 10.46 5.89 -19.07
C GLN A 171 11.08 4.53 -19.43
N SER A 172 11.77 3.88 -18.48
CA SER A 172 12.30 2.53 -18.61
C SER A 172 11.24 1.44 -18.38
N GLY A 173 10.15 1.75 -17.70
CA GLY A 173 9.02 0.85 -17.44
C GLY A 173 7.99 0.80 -18.58
N ASN A 174 7.31 -0.34 -18.76
CA ASN A 174 6.39 -0.55 -19.89
C ASN A 174 4.90 -0.22 -19.61
N HIS A 175 4.55 0.28 -18.43
CA HIS A 175 3.15 0.36 -17.98
C HIS A 175 2.52 1.77 -17.98
N GLN A 176 3.31 2.84 -17.82
CA GLN A 176 2.80 4.21 -17.68
C GLN A 176 3.58 5.18 -18.55
N ARG A 177 2.92 6.24 -19.02
CA ARG A 177 3.56 7.30 -19.82
C ARG A 177 3.39 8.63 -19.12
N VAL A 178 4.51 9.27 -18.78
CA VAL A 178 4.50 10.67 -18.32
C VAL A 178 4.20 11.56 -19.53
N VAL A 179 3.14 12.38 -19.43
CA VAL A 179 2.73 13.28 -20.53
C VAL A 179 3.12 14.73 -20.31
N ALA A 180 3.18 15.16 -19.05
CA ALA A 180 3.59 16.52 -18.67
C ALA A 180 3.97 16.58 -17.19
N PHE A 181 4.76 17.59 -16.85
CA PHE A 181 5.01 18.01 -15.47
C PHE A 181 4.09 19.16 -15.08
N ILE A 182 3.71 19.21 -13.81
CA ILE A 182 3.02 20.33 -13.19
C ILE A 182 3.92 20.92 -12.12
N ASP A 183 4.22 22.22 -12.18
CA ASP A 183 4.97 22.91 -11.14
C ASP A 183 4.44 24.33 -10.90
N ASP A 184 4.54 24.79 -9.66
CA ASP A 184 4.15 26.14 -9.27
C ASP A 184 5.29 27.15 -9.49
N ASP A 185 6.54 26.68 -9.54
CA ASP A 185 7.71 27.52 -9.76
C ASP A 185 7.63 28.19 -11.15
N PRO A 186 7.52 29.53 -11.21
CA PRO A 186 7.42 30.25 -12.48
C PRO A 186 8.66 30.07 -13.36
N THR A 187 9.83 29.78 -12.77
CA THR A 187 11.08 29.56 -13.53
C THR A 187 11.07 28.24 -14.30
N LEU A 188 10.33 27.24 -13.82
CA LEU A 188 10.22 25.94 -14.45
C LEU A 188 9.09 25.88 -15.49
N LYS A 189 8.09 26.78 -15.42
CA LYS A 189 6.96 26.78 -16.34
C LYS A 189 7.40 26.99 -17.79
N GLY A 190 6.89 26.14 -18.68
CA GLY A 190 7.19 26.21 -20.12
C GLY A 190 8.50 25.53 -20.52
N THR A 191 9.36 25.16 -19.58
CA THR A 191 10.56 24.35 -19.85
C THR A 191 10.19 22.93 -20.26
N VAL A 192 11.15 22.22 -20.86
CA VAL A 192 10.98 20.82 -21.28
C VAL A 192 11.99 19.96 -20.52
N ILE A 193 11.48 19.00 -19.74
CA ILE A 193 12.27 18.07 -18.94
C ILE A 193 12.00 16.66 -19.47
N ARG A 194 13.05 15.97 -19.94
CA ARG A 194 12.97 14.60 -20.48
C ARG A 194 11.87 14.43 -21.55
N GLY A 195 11.73 15.43 -22.43
CA GLY A 195 10.73 15.45 -23.51
C GLY A 195 9.31 15.81 -23.07
N CYS A 196 9.08 16.07 -21.77
CA CYS A 196 7.78 16.47 -21.22
C CYS A 196 7.81 17.96 -20.86
N ARG A 197 6.81 18.72 -21.29
CA ARG A 197 6.71 20.15 -20.97
C ARG A 197 6.20 20.34 -19.53
N VAL A 198 6.69 21.38 -18.86
CA VAL A 198 6.21 21.80 -17.53
C VAL A 198 5.09 22.83 -17.70
N HIS A 199 3.97 22.59 -17.02
CA HIS A 199 2.78 23.45 -17.04
C HIS A 199 2.45 23.92 -15.61
N GLY A 200 1.70 25.01 -15.50
CA GLY A 200 1.05 25.35 -14.23
C GLY A 200 -0.23 24.56 -14.01
N VAL A 201 -0.72 24.57 -12.77
CA VAL A 201 -1.92 23.86 -12.32
C VAL A 201 -3.17 24.26 -13.12
N GLU A 202 -3.22 25.50 -13.60
CA GLU A 202 -4.32 26.04 -14.40
C GLU A 202 -4.53 25.30 -15.74
N LYS A 203 -3.52 24.60 -16.26
CA LYS A 203 -3.61 23.84 -17.52
C LYS A 203 -4.01 22.38 -17.33
N ILE A 204 -4.24 21.92 -16.10
CA ILE A 204 -4.55 20.51 -15.81
C ILE A 204 -5.82 20.05 -16.52
N GLY A 205 -6.89 20.87 -16.53
CA GLY A 205 -8.13 20.53 -17.24
C GLY A 205 -7.89 20.26 -18.74
N GLN A 206 -7.12 21.14 -19.40
CA GLN A 206 -6.76 20.97 -20.82
C GLN A 206 -5.91 19.72 -21.05
N LEU A 207 -4.98 19.42 -20.15
CA LEU A 207 -4.14 18.23 -20.22
C LEU A 207 -4.95 16.95 -19.98
N GLN A 208 -5.93 16.99 -19.09
CA GLN A 208 -6.83 15.88 -18.78
C GLN A 208 -7.69 15.52 -20.00
N GLU A 209 -8.29 16.51 -20.67
CA GLU A 209 -9.05 16.29 -21.90
C GLU A 209 -8.16 15.81 -23.05
N ARG A 210 -7.01 16.45 -23.25
CA ARG A 210 -6.12 16.15 -24.38
C ARG A 210 -5.47 14.77 -24.28
N TYR A 211 -5.09 14.35 -23.08
CA TYR A 211 -4.30 13.13 -22.87
C TYR A 211 -5.05 12.04 -22.08
N ASN A 212 -6.34 12.23 -21.74
CA ASN A 212 -7.14 11.28 -20.94
C ASN A 212 -6.42 10.88 -19.64
N VAL A 213 -5.88 11.87 -18.92
CA VAL A 213 -5.15 11.65 -17.68
C VAL A 213 -6.13 11.33 -16.56
N LYS A 214 -5.90 10.23 -15.86
CA LYS A 214 -6.68 9.86 -14.66
C LYS A 214 -5.89 9.97 -13.37
N ARG A 215 -4.56 10.13 -13.45
CA ARG A 215 -3.67 10.05 -12.30
C ARG A 215 -2.58 11.12 -12.31
N VAL A 216 -2.26 11.64 -11.12
CA VAL A 216 -1.15 12.55 -10.85
C VAL A 216 -0.22 11.92 -9.81
N LEU A 217 1.07 11.88 -10.13
CA LEU A 217 2.12 11.40 -9.25
C LEU A 217 2.80 12.60 -8.57
N PHE A 218 2.84 12.58 -7.24
CA PHE A 218 3.42 13.64 -6.43
C PHE A 218 4.90 13.34 -6.24
N ALA A 219 5.74 14.18 -6.84
CA ALA A 219 7.18 14.21 -6.65
C ALA A 219 7.60 15.31 -5.65
N ILE A 220 6.72 15.59 -4.69
CA ILE A 220 6.92 16.56 -3.60
C ILE A 220 6.89 15.86 -2.23
N ALA A 221 7.56 14.70 -2.14
CA ALA A 221 7.57 13.86 -0.93
C ALA A 221 8.06 14.59 0.34
N ASN A 222 8.94 15.59 0.17
CA ASN A 222 9.49 16.41 1.27
C ASN A 222 8.71 17.71 1.54
N ALA A 223 7.62 17.98 0.80
CA ALA A 223 6.79 19.15 1.07
C ALA A 223 6.11 19.06 2.44
N SER A 224 5.96 20.20 3.11
CA SER A 224 5.24 20.27 4.38
C SER A 224 3.77 19.83 4.23
N PRO A 225 3.12 19.32 5.30
CA PRO A 225 1.71 18.92 5.24
C PRO A 225 0.76 20.05 4.82
N SER A 226 1.09 21.31 5.10
CA SER A 226 0.32 22.47 4.65
C SER A 226 0.43 22.68 3.14
N GLN A 227 1.65 22.65 2.59
CA GLN A 227 1.89 22.75 1.15
C GLN A 227 1.21 21.60 0.40
N ARG A 228 1.36 20.35 0.88
CA ARG A 228 0.71 19.18 0.26
C ARG A 228 -0.81 19.33 0.24
N ARG A 229 -1.43 19.79 1.33
CA ARG A 229 -2.88 20.03 1.37
C ARG A 229 -3.31 21.14 0.41
N ALA A 230 -2.55 22.23 0.31
CA ALA A 230 -2.85 23.32 -0.63
C ALA A 230 -2.85 22.83 -2.08
N VAL A 231 -1.87 21.98 -2.45
CA VAL A 231 -1.82 21.34 -3.76
C VAL A 231 -3.03 20.42 -3.96
N VAL A 232 -3.32 19.52 -3.02
CA VAL A 232 -4.47 18.59 -3.11
C VAL A 232 -5.80 19.36 -3.25
N ALA A 233 -5.99 20.45 -2.50
CA ALA A 233 -7.18 21.28 -2.59
C ALA A 233 -7.33 21.92 -3.98
N ARG A 234 -6.23 22.37 -4.60
CA ARG A 234 -6.24 22.90 -5.97
C ARG A 234 -6.51 21.81 -7.03
N LEU A 235 -6.13 20.56 -6.75
CA LEU A 235 -6.35 19.42 -7.65
C LEU A 235 -7.73 18.76 -7.50
N ALA A 236 -8.42 18.99 -6.38
CA ALA A 236 -9.71 18.36 -6.06
C ALA A 236 -10.79 18.52 -7.16
N PRO A 237 -10.96 19.68 -7.83
CA PRO A 237 -11.99 19.84 -8.86
C PRO A 237 -11.82 18.92 -10.08
N TYR A 238 -10.58 18.48 -10.35
CA TYR A 238 -10.26 17.70 -11.56
C TYR A 238 -10.54 16.19 -11.41
N LYS A 239 -10.92 15.72 -10.20
CA LYS A 239 -11.24 14.31 -9.91
C LYS A 239 -10.13 13.32 -10.32
N LEU A 240 -8.87 13.73 -10.18
CA LEU A 240 -7.70 12.92 -10.51
C LEU A 240 -7.30 12.02 -9.33
N GLU A 241 -6.85 10.80 -9.61
CA GLU A 241 -6.24 9.93 -8.61
C GLU A 241 -4.86 10.47 -8.23
N LEU A 242 -4.61 10.67 -6.95
CA LEU A 242 -3.34 11.21 -6.45
C LEU A 242 -2.52 10.10 -5.79
N GLN A 243 -1.30 9.88 -6.28
CA GLN A 243 -0.33 8.95 -5.72
C GLN A 243 0.99 9.67 -5.44
N THR A 244 1.75 9.24 -4.44
CA THR A 244 3.04 9.81 -4.06
C THR A 244 4.11 8.73 -4.04
N ILE A 245 5.34 9.13 -4.35
CA ILE A 245 6.52 8.30 -4.12
C ILE A 245 6.81 8.27 -2.61
N PRO A 246 7.26 7.14 -2.04
CA PRO A 246 7.75 7.08 -0.67
C PRO A 246 8.90 8.05 -0.45
N SER A 247 9.01 8.58 0.76
CA SER A 247 10.21 9.34 1.15
C SER A 247 11.39 8.39 1.35
N LEU A 248 12.62 8.89 1.16
CA LEU A 248 13.83 8.11 1.46
C LEU A 248 13.84 7.62 2.92
N SER A 249 13.32 8.42 3.84
CA SER A 249 13.17 8.05 5.25
C SER A 249 12.21 6.89 5.49
N ASP A 250 11.15 6.76 4.70
CA ASP A 250 10.20 5.63 4.82
C ASP A 250 10.82 4.32 4.31
N ILE A 251 11.63 4.41 3.25
CA ILE A 251 12.38 3.28 2.69
C ILE A 251 13.42 2.79 3.69
N LEU A 252 14.24 3.70 4.24
CA LEU A 252 15.28 3.38 5.23
C LEU A 252 14.72 2.76 6.52
N ARG A 253 13.46 3.06 6.86
CA ARG A 253 12.76 2.50 8.04
C ARG A 253 12.05 1.17 7.74
N GLY A 254 12.23 0.59 6.56
CA GLY A 254 11.57 -0.65 6.12
C GLY A 254 10.05 -0.52 5.97
N ARG A 255 9.53 0.71 5.82
CA ARG A 255 8.07 0.97 5.70
C ARG A 255 7.59 0.96 4.25
N ALA A 256 8.50 0.90 3.28
CA ALA A 256 8.20 0.96 1.84
C ALA A 256 9.36 0.40 1.02
N GLU A 257 9.07 -0.11 -0.17
CA GLU A 257 10.10 -0.39 -1.19
C GLU A 257 10.29 0.81 -2.14
N LEU A 258 11.44 0.88 -2.81
CA LEU A 258 11.80 2.00 -3.69
C LEU A 258 10.84 2.14 -4.89
N ASP A 259 10.23 1.04 -5.31
CA ASP A 259 9.37 0.93 -6.50
C ASP A 259 7.87 1.01 -6.18
N GLU A 260 7.49 1.23 -4.92
CA GLU A 260 6.08 1.20 -4.48
C GLU A 260 5.45 2.60 -4.53
N LEU A 261 4.51 2.85 -5.45
CA LEU A 261 3.67 4.06 -5.43
C LEU A 261 2.59 3.96 -4.34
N LYS A 262 2.45 4.99 -3.50
CA LYS A 262 1.47 5.02 -2.40
C LYS A 262 0.35 6.01 -2.66
N LYS A 263 -0.88 5.65 -2.29
CA LYS A 263 -1.99 6.62 -2.22
C LYS A 263 -1.67 7.66 -1.14
N ILE A 264 -2.03 8.92 -1.38
CA ILE A 264 -1.90 9.97 -0.35
C ILE A 264 -2.76 9.57 0.85
N ARG A 265 -2.13 9.48 2.03
CA ARG A 265 -2.83 9.09 3.26
C ARG A 265 -3.52 10.31 3.87
N ILE A 266 -4.62 10.10 4.58
CA ILE A 266 -5.41 11.20 5.18
C ILE A 266 -4.59 11.89 6.28
N GLU A 267 -3.74 11.13 6.97
CA GLU A 267 -2.81 11.60 7.98
C GLU A 267 -1.84 12.64 7.39
N ASP A 268 -1.43 12.48 6.13
CA ASP A 268 -0.52 13.41 5.44
C ASP A 268 -1.23 14.73 5.07
N LEU A 269 -2.55 14.77 5.20
CA LEU A 269 -3.38 15.95 4.99
C LEU A 269 -3.78 16.62 6.31
N LEU A 270 -3.40 16.07 7.47
CA LEU A 270 -3.49 16.80 8.74
C LEU A 270 -2.50 17.96 8.66
N GLY A 271 -2.97 19.14 8.32
CA GLY A 271 -3.42 20.11 9.30
C GLY A 271 -2.23 20.88 9.86
N ARG A 272 -1.39 20.11 10.54
CA ARG A 272 -0.60 20.50 11.69
C ARG A 272 0.60 19.56 11.80
N THR A 273 1.64 20.04 12.47
CA THR A 273 2.75 19.20 12.89
C THR A 273 2.29 18.26 14.00
N ALA A 274 2.66 16.97 13.91
CA ALA A 274 2.46 16.04 15.01
C ALA A 274 3.32 16.45 16.20
N ILE A 275 2.81 16.23 17.41
CA ILE A 275 3.60 16.46 18.63
C ILE A 275 4.63 15.34 18.74
N SER A 276 5.92 15.70 18.79
CA SER A 276 7.00 14.74 18.92
C SER A 276 7.00 14.07 20.29
N PRO A 277 7.21 12.75 20.39
CA PRO A 277 7.39 12.08 21.67
C PRO A 277 8.69 12.54 22.34
N MET A 278 8.65 12.67 23.67
CA MET A 278 9.81 12.89 24.54
C MET A 278 10.36 11.52 25.01
N PRO A 279 11.42 10.97 24.41
CA PRO A 279 11.84 9.58 24.64
C PRO A 279 12.18 9.27 26.10
N GLN A 280 12.76 10.25 26.81
CA GLN A 280 13.14 10.13 28.22
C GLN A 280 11.95 9.76 29.12
N LEU A 281 10.77 10.36 28.88
CA LEU A 281 9.56 10.08 29.66
C LEU A 281 8.96 8.70 29.36
N PHE A 282 9.23 8.13 28.18
CA PHE A 282 8.79 6.78 27.83
C PHE A 282 9.63 5.73 28.55
N ASP A 283 10.95 5.88 28.50
CA ASP A 283 11.86 4.94 29.14
C ASP A 283 11.67 4.96 30.66
N GLU A 284 11.54 6.14 31.28
CA GLU A 284 11.26 6.29 32.71
C GLU A 284 9.95 5.62 33.12
N ALA A 285 8.88 5.77 32.33
CA ALA A 285 7.57 5.24 32.67
C ALA A 285 7.42 3.75 32.44
N ILE A 286 8.07 3.19 31.40
CA ILE A 286 7.71 1.86 30.90
C ILE A 286 8.80 0.82 31.19
N LYS A 287 10.07 1.21 31.12
CA LYS A 287 11.17 0.24 31.12
C LYS A 287 11.22 -0.52 32.45
N GLY A 288 11.18 -1.86 32.36
CA GLY A 288 11.22 -2.73 33.54
C GLY A 288 9.94 -2.74 34.40
N LYS A 289 8.87 -2.07 33.98
CA LYS A 289 7.58 -2.04 34.69
C LYS A 289 6.62 -3.12 34.18
N SER A 290 5.73 -3.59 35.03
CA SER A 290 4.62 -4.49 34.72
C SER A 290 3.36 -3.66 34.46
N ILE A 291 2.81 -3.74 33.26
CA ILE A 291 1.79 -2.81 32.79
C ILE A 291 0.52 -3.54 32.41
N LEU A 292 -0.63 -3.06 32.88
CA LEU A 292 -1.95 -3.51 32.47
C LEU A 292 -2.57 -2.48 31.51
N VAL A 293 -3.01 -2.94 30.34
CA VAL A 293 -3.86 -2.16 29.43
C VAL A 293 -5.24 -2.80 29.39
N THR A 294 -6.28 -2.04 29.74
CA THR A 294 -7.67 -2.49 29.58
C THR A 294 -8.29 -1.92 28.31
N GLY A 295 -9.21 -2.64 27.68
CA GLY A 295 -9.68 -2.30 26.33
C GLY A 295 -8.55 -2.43 25.30
N ALA A 296 -7.66 -3.40 25.53
CA ALA A 296 -6.40 -3.54 24.81
C ALA A 296 -6.56 -3.91 23.33
N GLY A 297 -7.73 -4.42 22.92
CA GLY A 297 -8.05 -4.68 21.53
C GLY A 297 -8.67 -3.46 20.81
N GLY A 298 -9.05 -2.42 21.54
CA GLY A 298 -9.59 -1.17 20.99
C GLY A 298 -8.55 -0.35 20.22
N SER A 299 -8.99 0.67 19.46
CA SER A 299 -8.08 1.47 18.62
C SER A 299 -6.94 2.15 19.40
N ILE A 300 -7.26 2.70 20.59
CA ILE A 300 -6.28 3.36 21.46
C ILE A 300 -5.52 2.33 22.29
N GLY A 301 -6.22 1.41 22.96
CA GLY A 301 -5.59 0.39 23.80
C GLY A 301 -4.56 -0.45 23.03
N SER A 302 -4.91 -0.86 21.81
CA SER A 302 -4.01 -1.69 21.01
C SER A 302 -2.76 -0.93 20.54
N GLU A 303 -2.87 0.38 20.30
CA GLU A 303 -1.71 1.23 19.99
C GLU A 303 -0.89 1.52 21.24
N LEU A 304 -1.51 1.73 22.40
CA LEU A 304 -0.81 1.83 23.69
C LEU A 304 0.06 0.59 23.90
N CYS A 305 -0.51 -0.61 23.75
CA CYS A 305 0.26 -1.86 23.83
C CYS A 305 1.46 -1.87 22.86
N ARG A 306 1.29 -1.35 21.63
CA ARG A 306 2.37 -1.30 20.63
C ARG A 306 3.47 -0.28 20.98
N GLN A 307 3.13 0.84 21.62
CA GLN A 307 4.10 1.84 22.07
C GLN A 307 4.81 1.36 23.33
N ILE A 308 4.07 0.78 24.27
CA ILE A 308 4.60 0.16 25.49
C ILE A 308 5.58 -0.95 25.15
N LEU A 309 5.22 -1.87 24.25
CA LEU A 309 6.10 -2.95 23.77
C LEU A 309 7.47 -2.44 23.30
N LYS A 310 7.53 -1.28 22.64
CA LYS A 310 8.77 -0.71 22.12
C LYS A 310 9.70 -0.14 23.20
N ALA A 311 9.16 0.21 24.36
CA ALA A 311 9.91 0.76 25.48
C ALA A 311 10.38 -0.31 26.48
N ASN A 312 10.32 -1.59 26.09
CA ASN A 312 10.86 -2.74 26.82
C ASN A 312 10.37 -2.85 28.29
N PRO A 313 9.05 -3.07 28.49
CA PRO A 313 8.51 -3.32 29.82
C PRO A 313 8.98 -4.67 30.35
N LYS A 314 8.82 -4.90 31.65
CA LYS A 314 9.04 -6.23 32.25
C LYS A 314 7.90 -7.18 31.87
N LYS A 315 6.67 -6.68 31.90
CA LYS A 315 5.46 -7.47 31.62
C LYS A 315 4.38 -6.59 31.00
N LEU A 316 3.66 -7.13 30.03
CA LEU A 316 2.53 -6.44 29.41
C LEU A 316 1.28 -7.33 29.47
N VAL A 317 0.30 -6.92 30.28
CA VAL A 317 -0.98 -7.61 30.44
C VAL A 317 -2.06 -6.85 29.67
N LEU A 318 -2.78 -7.56 28.81
CA LEU A 318 -3.86 -7.04 27.98
C LEU A 318 -5.18 -7.60 28.50
N LEU A 319 -6.11 -6.73 28.93
CA LEU A 319 -7.49 -7.10 29.26
C LEU A 319 -8.43 -6.56 28.19
N GLU A 320 -9.23 -7.44 27.59
CA GLU A 320 -10.19 -7.10 26.55
C GLU A 320 -11.42 -7.99 26.65
N ILE A 321 -12.61 -7.43 26.43
CA ILE A 321 -13.89 -8.17 26.49
C ILE A 321 -14.20 -8.87 25.16
N SER A 322 -13.74 -8.29 24.05
CA SER A 322 -13.91 -8.85 22.71
C SER A 322 -12.79 -9.82 22.37
N GLU A 323 -13.12 -11.11 22.26
CA GLU A 323 -12.19 -12.17 21.83
C GLU A 323 -11.52 -11.82 20.48
N LEU A 324 -12.32 -11.41 19.48
CA LEU A 324 -11.79 -11.05 18.16
C LEU A 324 -10.81 -9.86 18.24
N SER A 325 -11.12 -8.86 19.07
CA SER A 325 -10.22 -7.72 19.26
C SER A 325 -8.92 -8.13 19.94
N LEU A 326 -8.99 -9.03 20.93
CA LEU A 326 -7.84 -9.58 21.64
C LEU A 326 -6.95 -10.42 20.71
N TYR A 327 -7.55 -11.30 19.90
CA TYR A 327 -6.84 -12.10 18.88
C TYR A 327 -6.11 -11.21 17.86
N ASN A 328 -6.78 -10.15 17.38
CA ASN A 328 -6.19 -9.24 16.39
C ASN A 328 -5.00 -8.45 16.95
N VAL A 329 -5.08 -7.99 18.21
CA VAL A 329 -3.95 -7.30 18.84
C VAL A 329 -2.80 -8.27 19.12
N GLU A 330 -3.07 -9.50 19.54
CA GLU A 330 -2.05 -10.55 19.72
C GLU A 330 -1.27 -10.78 18.42
N LYS A 331 -1.96 -11.07 17.32
CA LYS A 331 -1.32 -11.30 16.01
C LYS A 331 -0.46 -10.11 15.58
N ARG A 332 -0.89 -8.89 15.90
CA ARG A 332 -0.14 -7.67 15.57
C ARG A 332 1.08 -7.49 16.45
N LEU A 333 0.97 -7.72 17.76
CA LEU A 333 2.10 -7.55 18.69
C LEU A 333 3.17 -8.62 18.47
N ARG A 334 2.79 -9.88 18.24
CA ARG A 334 3.74 -10.98 17.92
C ARG A 334 4.68 -10.64 16.75
N ARG A 335 4.22 -9.90 15.75
CA ARG A 335 5.06 -9.44 14.62
C ARG A 335 6.08 -8.37 14.97
N HIS A 336 5.86 -7.67 16.08
CA HIS A 336 6.70 -6.55 16.55
C HIS A 336 7.52 -6.92 17.79
N THR A 337 7.29 -8.10 18.37
CA THR A 337 8.08 -8.62 19.49
C THR A 337 9.44 -9.10 18.95
N PRO A 338 10.58 -8.57 19.44
CA PRO A 338 11.89 -9.08 19.07
C PRO A 338 12.08 -10.52 19.55
N ALA A 339 12.79 -11.35 18.77
CA ALA A 339 12.98 -12.77 19.05
C ALA A 339 13.75 -13.07 20.36
N ASN A 340 14.53 -12.10 20.88
CA ASN A 340 15.40 -12.26 22.06
C ASN A 340 15.01 -11.30 23.18
N THR A 341 13.74 -11.26 23.57
CA THR A 341 13.27 -10.39 24.68
C THR A 341 12.71 -11.24 25.81
N ASP A 342 13.16 -11.03 27.04
CA ASP A 342 12.60 -11.64 28.27
C ASP A 342 11.21 -11.09 28.64
N LEU A 343 10.51 -10.51 27.67
CA LEU A 343 9.23 -9.85 27.85
C LEU A 343 8.10 -10.89 27.93
N GLU A 344 7.38 -10.89 29.03
CA GLU A 344 6.14 -11.66 29.19
C GLU A 344 4.93 -10.83 28.73
N ILE A 345 4.22 -11.31 27.70
CA ILE A 345 2.96 -10.71 27.22
C ILE A 345 1.80 -11.64 27.55
N ILE A 346 0.82 -11.14 28.28
CA ILE A 346 -0.33 -11.92 28.76
C ILE A 346 -1.61 -11.38 28.14
N TYR A 347 -2.33 -12.24 27.43
CA TYR A 347 -3.60 -11.91 26.79
C TYR A 347 -4.75 -12.45 27.64
N THR A 348 -5.60 -11.55 28.15
CA THR A 348 -6.71 -11.91 29.04
C THR A 348 -8.04 -11.47 28.46
N LEU A 349 -8.90 -12.44 28.17
CA LEU A 349 -10.31 -12.21 27.84
C LEU A 349 -11.08 -11.93 29.13
N GLY A 350 -11.76 -10.79 29.24
CA GLY A 350 -12.56 -10.49 30.44
C GLY A 350 -13.13 -9.08 30.47
N ASP A 351 -14.04 -8.88 31.42
CA ASP A 351 -14.72 -7.61 31.64
C ASP A 351 -14.05 -6.82 32.77
N VAL A 352 -13.92 -5.51 32.59
CA VAL A 352 -13.42 -4.58 33.62
C VAL A 352 -14.37 -4.45 34.82
N ARG A 353 -15.64 -4.83 34.65
CA ARG A 353 -16.65 -4.88 35.71
C ARG A 353 -16.50 -6.11 36.62
N ASP A 354 -15.78 -7.13 36.18
CA ASP A 354 -15.47 -8.29 37.02
C ASP A 354 -14.35 -7.94 38.01
N ARG A 355 -14.77 -7.51 39.20
CA ARG A 355 -13.90 -7.11 40.29
C ARG A 355 -12.88 -8.19 40.66
N GLN A 356 -13.28 -9.46 40.71
CA GLN A 356 -12.40 -10.55 41.13
C GLN A 356 -11.33 -10.84 40.07
N ARG A 357 -11.70 -10.78 38.78
CA ARG A 357 -10.76 -10.92 37.68
C ARG A 357 -9.76 -9.76 37.64
N VAL A 358 -10.23 -8.52 37.78
CA VAL A 358 -9.34 -7.35 37.83
C VAL A 358 -8.37 -7.45 39.00
N ARG A 359 -8.87 -7.77 40.21
CA ARG A 359 -8.03 -8.00 41.39
C ARG A 359 -6.95 -9.05 41.13
N THR A 360 -7.34 -10.18 40.57
CA THR A 360 -6.43 -11.29 40.28
C THR A 360 -5.33 -10.86 39.31
N LEU A 361 -5.65 -10.08 38.27
CA LEU A 361 -4.66 -9.61 37.31
C LEU A 361 -3.67 -8.63 37.96
N LEU A 362 -4.17 -7.69 38.76
CA LEU A 362 -3.33 -6.69 39.42
C LEU A 362 -2.36 -7.34 40.42
N THR A 363 -2.84 -8.26 41.25
CA THR A 363 -2.04 -8.90 42.30
C THR A 363 -1.12 -9.99 41.75
N ARG A 364 -1.63 -10.91 40.92
CA ARG A 364 -0.85 -12.05 40.38
C ARG A 364 0.30 -11.59 39.48
N HIS A 365 0.11 -10.50 38.76
CA HIS A 365 1.11 -10.00 37.82
C HIS A 365 1.92 -8.82 38.35
N HIS A 366 1.68 -8.39 39.61
CA HIS A 366 2.36 -7.27 40.27
C HIS A 366 2.39 -6.03 39.37
N ILE A 367 1.21 -5.55 38.99
CA ILE A 367 1.07 -4.44 38.05
C ILE A 367 1.49 -3.12 38.71
N ASP A 368 2.44 -2.43 38.07
CA ASP A 368 2.92 -1.11 38.50
C ASP A 368 2.07 0.01 37.90
N ILE A 369 1.61 -0.15 36.65
CA ILE A 369 0.91 0.89 35.90
C ILE A 369 -0.33 0.34 35.19
N VAL A 370 -1.45 1.06 35.30
CA VAL A 370 -2.69 0.76 34.58
C VAL A 370 -2.99 1.85 33.56
N TYR A 371 -3.09 1.48 32.29
CA TYR A 371 -3.69 2.30 31.24
C TYR A 371 -5.13 1.84 31.00
N HIS A 372 -6.10 2.65 31.43
CA HIS A 372 -7.52 2.32 31.31
C HIS A 372 -8.12 2.91 30.02
N ALA A 373 -8.27 2.07 28.98
CA ALA A 373 -8.83 2.44 27.69
C ALA A 373 -10.13 1.69 27.33
N ALA A 374 -10.67 0.86 28.23
CA ALA A 374 -11.96 0.20 28.05
C ALA A 374 -13.11 1.21 28.22
N ALA A 375 -13.88 1.44 27.16
CA ALA A 375 -15.08 2.27 27.17
C ALA A 375 -15.95 2.03 25.94
N TYR A 376 -17.27 2.26 26.08
CA TYR A 376 -18.16 2.47 24.94
C TYR A 376 -18.11 3.93 24.50
N LYS A 377 -17.91 4.15 23.19
CA LYS A 377 -17.66 5.49 22.62
C LYS A 377 -18.66 5.95 21.56
N HIS A 378 -19.50 5.05 21.05
CA HIS A 378 -20.40 5.36 19.93
C HIS A 378 -21.63 6.10 20.44
N VAL A 379 -21.69 7.43 20.21
CA VAL A 379 -22.77 8.29 20.74
C VAL A 379 -24.16 7.72 20.44
N PRO A 380 -24.57 7.42 19.20
CA PRO A 380 -25.94 6.95 18.95
C PRO A 380 -26.26 5.62 19.65
N ILE A 381 -25.29 4.70 19.71
CA ILE A 381 -25.47 3.40 20.35
C ILE A 381 -25.61 3.56 21.87
N VAL A 382 -24.81 4.43 22.48
CA VAL A 382 -24.84 4.67 23.93
C VAL A 382 -26.07 5.49 24.33
N GLU A 383 -26.52 6.45 23.50
CA GLU A 383 -27.80 7.14 23.70
C GLU A 383 -28.97 6.14 23.73
N ALA A 384 -28.96 5.15 22.83
CA ALA A 384 -29.96 4.10 22.81
C ALA A 384 -29.81 3.08 23.96
N ASN A 385 -28.64 3.01 24.59
CA ASN A 385 -28.31 2.04 25.64
C ASN A 385 -27.65 2.72 26.85
N PRO A 386 -28.32 3.68 27.51
CA PRO A 386 -27.69 4.53 28.53
C PRO A 386 -27.23 3.74 29.75
N SER A 387 -27.99 2.71 30.15
CA SER A 387 -27.64 1.82 31.27
C SER A 387 -26.32 1.08 31.01
N GLN A 388 -26.07 0.63 29.77
CA GLN A 388 -24.81 -0.01 29.40
C GLN A 388 -23.66 0.99 29.35
N GLY A 389 -23.90 2.21 28.86
CA GLY A 389 -22.92 3.30 28.93
C GLY A 389 -22.48 3.61 30.35
N ILE A 390 -23.44 3.72 31.28
CA ILE A 390 -23.20 3.95 32.71
C ILE A 390 -22.46 2.77 33.34
N SER A 391 -22.97 1.54 33.16
CA SER A 391 -22.37 0.32 33.70
C SER A 391 -20.92 0.15 33.28
N ASN A 392 -20.64 0.30 31.99
CA ASN A 392 -19.30 0.07 31.46
C ASN A 392 -18.35 1.25 31.73
N ASN A 393 -18.77 2.47 31.42
CA ASN A 393 -17.85 3.61 31.46
C ASN A 393 -17.64 4.16 32.87
N ILE A 394 -18.64 4.09 33.76
CA ILE A 394 -18.53 4.61 35.13
C ILE A 394 -18.13 3.49 36.07
N PHE A 395 -18.99 2.46 36.20
CA PHE A 395 -18.75 1.39 37.18
C PHE A 395 -17.57 0.50 36.79
N GLY A 396 -17.35 0.25 35.49
CA GLY A 396 -16.12 -0.39 35.02
C GLY A 396 -14.87 0.39 35.40
N THR A 397 -14.85 1.73 35.21
CA THR A 397 -13.74 2.57 35.67
C THR A 397 -13.58 2.53 37.20
N LEU A 398 -14.67 2.62 37.95
CA LEU A 398 -14.66 2.53 39.41
C LEU A 398 -14.03 1.22 39.89
N THR A 399 -14.43 0.08 39.32
CA THR A 399 -13.90 -1.24 39.67
C THR A 399 -12.39 -1.29 39.46
N VAL A 400 -11.90 -0.90 38.28
CA VAL A 400 -10.45 -0.97 38.00
C VAL A 400 -9.67 0.02 38.87
N ALA A 401 -10.18 1.24 39.08
CA ALA A 401 -9.52 2.24 39.89
C ALA A 401 -9.45 1.85 41.38
N GLN A 402 -10.53 1.31 41.96
CA GLN A 402 -10.53 0.84 43.35
C GLN A 402 -9.60 -0.36 43.55
N GLU A 403 -9.60 -1.32 42.63
CA GLU A 403 -8.71 -2.48 42.73
C GLU A 403 -7.25 -2.09 42.47
N ALA A 404 -6.97 -1.06 41.67
CA ALA A 404 -5.63 -0.51 41.50
C ALA A 404 -5.08 0.08 42.82
N VAL A 405 -5.90 0.85 43.54
CA VAL A 405 -5.54 1.36 44.88
C VAL A 405 -5.30 0.20 45.85
N ALA A 406 -6.23 -0.76 45.90
CA ALA A 406 -6.11 -1.91 46.80
C ALA A 406 -4.87 -2.79 46.52
N ALA A 407 -4.43 -2.85 45.27
CA ALA A 407 -3.23 -3.59 44.85
C ALA A 407 -1.93 -2.77 44.95
N GLY A 408 -2.00 -1.48 45.32
CA GLY A 408 -0.83 -0.61 45.44
C GLY A 408 -0.20 -0.24 44.08
N VAL A 409 -1.00 -0.15 43.02
CA VAL A 409 -0.53 0.30 41.69
C VAL A 409 0.06 1.71 41.80
N GLU A 410 1.24 1.94 41.23
CA GLU A 410 1.93 3.24 41.30
C GLU A 410 1.17 4.31 40.51
N ARG A 411 0.72 3.99 39.29
CA ARG A 411 0.08 4.95 38.38
C ARG A 411 -1.16 4.39 37.69
N PHE A 412 -2.23 5.17 37.68
CA PHE A 412 -3.45 4.87 36.94
C PHE A 412 -3.78 6.00 35.95
N ILE A 413 -3.85 5.67 34.67
CA ILE A 413 -4.09 6.62 33.60
C ILE A 413 -5.45 6.31 32.95
N LEU A 414 -6.41 7.23 33.10
CA LEU A 414 -7.71 7.17 32.43
C LEU A 414 -7.65 7.82 31.05
N VAL A 415 -7.95 7.06 30.00
CA VAL A 415 -8.20 7.61 28.67
C VAL A 415 -9.59 8.24 28.63
N SER A 416 -9.66 9.54 28.34
CA SER A 416 -10.89 10.33 28.23
C SER A 416 -11.02 11.01 26.86
N THR A 417 -12.01 11.88 26.69
CA THR A 417 -12.40 12.48 25.41
C THR A 417 -12.82 13.93 25.58
N ASP A 418 -12.63 14.74 24.54
CA ASP A 418 -13.21 16.08 24.41
C ASP A 418 -14.72 16.15 24.70
N LYS A 419 -15.48 15.08 24.41
CA LYS A 419 -16.93 14.99 24.66
C LYS A 419 -17.31 14.96 26.14
N ALA A 420 -16.35 14.79 27.04
CA ALA A 420 -16.56 14.92 28.49
C ALA A 420 -16.60 16.40 28.94
N VAL A 421 -16.18 17.35 28.10
CA VAL A 421 -16.24 18.78 28.40
C VAL A 421 -17.65 19.30 28.10
N ARG A 422 -18.39 19.70 29.14
CA ARG A 422 -19.80 20.15 29.05
C ARG A 422 -20.64 19.20 28.17
N PRO A 423 -20.80 17.94 28.61
CA PRO A 423 -21.37 16.89 27.78
C PRO A 423 -22.83 17.19 27.43
N SER A 424 -23.18 17.01 26.16
CA SER A 424 -24.56 17.12 25.63
C SER A 424 -25.17 15.76 25.26
N ASN A 425 -24.52 14.67 25.65
CA ASN A 425 -24.89 13.29 25.35
C ASN A 425 -24.46 12.37 26.50
N VAL A 426 -25.17 11.26 26.72
CA VAL A 426 -24.95 10.22 27.73
C VAL A 426 -23.54 9.64 27.63
N MET A 427 -23.01 9.43 26.43
CA MET A 427 -21.65 8.92 26.25
C MET A 427 -20.62 9.87 26.88
N GLY A 428 -20.67 11.16 26.54
CA GLY A 428 -19.83 12.20 27.12
C GLY A 428 -20.05 12.36 28.62
N ALA A 429 -21.30 12.34 29.08
CA ALA A 429 -21.65 12.45 30.50
C ALA A 429 -21.09 11.28 31.32
N SER A 430 -21.19 10.05 30.81
CA SER A 430 -20.63 8.86 31.45
C SER A 430 -19.11 8.93 31.58
N LYS A 431 -18.41 9.46 30.56
CA LYS A 431 -16.96 9.68 30.64
C LYS A 431 -16.60 10.80 31.62
N ARG A 432 -17.40 11.87 31.71
CA ARG A 432 -17.20 12.93 32.71
C ARG A 432 -17.38 12.41 34.14
N LEU A 433 -18.36 11.53 34.37
CA LEU A 433 -18.54 10.88 35.67
C LEU A 433 -17.38 9.91 35.99
N ALA A 434 -16.87 9.18 35.00
CA ALA A 434 -15.68 8.35 35.16
C ALA A 434 -14.43 9.17 35.56
N GLU A 435 -14.28 10.39 35.01
CA GLU A 435 -13.24 11.33 35.46
C GLU A 435 -13.42 11.72 36.92
N GLN A 436 -14.64 12.07 37.34
CA GLN A 436 -14.93 12.43 38.73
C GLN A 436 -14.68 11.29 39.70
N VAL A 437 -14.97 10.04 39.32
CA VAL A 437 -14.61 8.85 40.10
C VAL A 437 -13.10 8.80 40.37
N VAL A 438 -12.30 8.96 39.32
CA VAL A 438 -10.84 8.93 39.40
C VAL A 438 -10.29 10.11 40.21
N GLN A 439 -10.83 11.31 40.00
CA GLN A 439 -10.45 12.50 40.77
C GLN A 439 -10.80 12.36 42.25
N ASN A 440 -11.96 11.78 42.57
CA ASN A 440 -12.35 11.54 43.96
C ASN A 440 -11.43 10.51 44.62
N LEU A 441 -11.11 9.41 43.94
CA LEU A 441 -10.19 8.40 44.47
C LEU A 441 -8.79 8.95 44.73
N GLN A 442 -8.29 9.88 43.90
CA GLN A 442 -7.02 10.57 44.16
C GLN A 442 -6.99 11.29 45.51
N THR A 443 -8.12 11.82 46.00
CA THR A 443 -8.16 12.53 47.29
C THR A 443 -7.98 11.61 48.49
N THR A 444 -8.21 10.32 48.30
CA THR A 444 -8.16 9.29 49.36
C THR A 444 -7.06 8.25 49.13
N ALA A 445 -6.40 8.26 47.98
CA ALA A 445 -5.36 7.30 47.64
C ALA A 445 -4.00 7.80 48.10
N ASP A 446 -3.32 7.02 48.94
CA ASP A 446 -2.02 7.39 49.49
C ASP A 446 -0.86 7.11 48.54
N THR A 447 -0.99 6.10 47.67
CA THR A 447 0.11 5.57 46.84
C THR A 447 -0.14 5.70 45.34
N THR A 448 -1.38 5.45 44.89
CA THR A 448 -1.71 5.47 43.45
C THR A 448 -1.87 6.89 42.94
N VAL A 449 -1.03 7.26 41.97
CA VAL A 449 -1.14 8.52 41.24
C VAL A 449 -2.11 8.36 40.07
N PHE A 450 -3.23 9.07 40.14
CA PHE A 450 -4.24 9.09 39.09
C PHE A 450 -4.00 10.23 38.11
N SER A 451 -4.24 9.96 36.83
CA SER A 451 -4.23 11.00 35.79
C SER A 451 -5.28 10.73 34.73
N ILE A 452 -5.74 11.80 34.08
CA ILE A 452 -6.78 11.75 33.06
C ILE A 452 -6.24 12.43 31.81
N VAL A 453 -6.38 11.78 30.64
CA VAL A 453 -5.92 12.34 29.37
C VAL A 453 -7.09 12.51 28.42
N ARG A 454 -7.40 13.77 28.07
CA ARG A 454 -8.44 14.12 27.09
C ARG A 454 -7.82 14.43 25.74
N PHE A 455 -8.37 13.80 24.70
CA PHE A 455 -8.10 14.16 23.31
C PHE A 455 -9.37 14.15 22.46
N GLY A 456 -9.25 14.79 21.30
CA GLY A 456 -10.31 14.87 20.30
C GLY A 456 -10.42 13.61 19.45
N ASN A 457 -10.82 13.78 18.19
CA ASN A 457 -11.01 12.64 17.30
C ASN A 457 -9.66 12.07 16.85
N VAL A 458 -9.63 10.75 16.70
CA VAL A 458 -8.45 10.03 16.27
C VAL A 458 -8.70 9.38 14.91
N LEU A 459 -7.86 9.69 13.93
CA LEU A 459 -7.96 9.20 12.55
C LEU A 459 -7.91 7.68 12.51
N GLY A 460 -8.77 7.07 11.69
CA GLY A 460 -8.79 5.63 11.48
C GLY A 460 -9.22 4.81 12.70
N SER A 461 -9.72 5.44 13.76
CA SER A 461 -10.28 4.71 14.89
C SER A 461 -11.56 3.95 14.49
N SER A 462 -11.85 2.85 15.20
CA SER A 462 -12.96 1.94 14.88
C SER A 462 -14.28 2.71 14.82
N GLY A 463 -15.05 2.49 13.75
CA GLY A 463 -16.31 3.18 13.47
C GLY A 463 -16.21 4.72 13.45
N SER A 464 -15.06 5.27 13.08
CA SER A 464 -14.92 6.70 12.80
C SER A 464 -15.54 7.09 11.46
N VAL A 465 -15.93 8.36 11.32
CA VAL A 465 -16.53 8.93 10.11
C VAL A 465 -15.68 8.70 8.85
N ILE A 466 -14.35 8.66 9.00
CA ILE A 466 -13.43 8.44 7.88
C ILE A 466 -13.54 7.02 7.33
N ASN A 467 -13.76 6.02 8.18
CA ASN A 467 -13.97 4.65 7.72
C ASN A 467 -15.34 4.53 7.01
N LEU A 468 -16.37 5.17 7.57
CA LEU A 468 -17.69 5.24 6.93
C LEU A 468 -17.60 5.88 5.53
N PHE A 469 -16.85 6.98 5.38
CA PHE A 469 -16.67 7.62 4.07
C PHE A 469 -15.94 6.71 3.08
N ARG A 470 -14.92 5.97 3.53
CA ARG A 470 -14.22 4.99 2.68
C ARG A 470 -15.17 3.88 2.22
N GLU A 471 -16.00 3.36 3.11
CA GLU A 471 -17.00 2.33 2.79
C GLU A 471 -18.04 2.86 1.81
N GLN A 472 -18.59 4.06 2.05
CA GLN A 472 -19.55 4.71 1.16
C GLN A 472 -18.97 4.91 -0.26
N ILE A 473 -17.76 5.44 -0.36
CA ILE A 473 -17.08 5.63 -1.64
C ILE A 473 -16.81 4.28 -2.32
N ALA A 474 -16.33 3.28 -1.58
CA ALA A 474 -16.06 1.94 -2.12
C ALA A 474 -17.33 1.25 -2.63
N SER A 475 -18.47 1.49 -1.97
CA SER A 475 -19.79 1.01 -2.41
C SER A 475 -20.41 1.80 -3.56
N GLY A 476 -19.76 2.89 -4.01
CA GLY A 476 -20.29 3.78 -5.05
C GLY A 476 -21.44 4.68 -4.59
N GLY A 477 -21.73 4.71 -3.29
CA GLY A 477 -22.79 5.53 -2.69
C GLY A 477 -22.35 6.96 -2.37
N PRO A 478 -23.30 7.87 -2.09
CA PRO A 478 -22.99 9.24 -1.69
C PRO A 478 -22.33 9.28 -0.30
N VAL A 479 -21.43 10.24 -0.09
CA VAL A 479 -20.81 10.50 1.22
C VAL A 479 -21.78 11.27 2.10
N THR A 480 -22.16 10.72 3.24
CA THR A 480 -23.15 11.34 4.15
C THR A 480 -22.48 12.27 5.16
N VAL A 481 -22.68 13.58 5.03
CA VAL A 481 -22.20 14.58 5.99
C VAL A 481 -23.33 14.99 6.91
N THR A 482 -23.10 15.00 8.23
CA THR A 482 -24.15 15.31 9.22
C THR A 482 -24.67 16.73 9.11
N HIS A 483 -23.76 17.69 8.90
CA HIS A 483 -24.07 19.10 8.69
C HIS A 483 -22.81 19.80 8.14
N GLU A 484 -22.97 20.75 7.21
CA GLU A 484 -21.88 21.46 6.52
C GLU A 484 -20.88 22.15 7.48
N ASN A 485 -21.39 22.80 8.52
CA ASN A 485 -20.59 23.57 9.48
C ASN A 485 -19.94 22.74 10.61
N VAL A 486 -20.05 21.41 10.60
CA VAL A 486 -19.44 20.58 11.65
C VAL A 486 -17.92 20.58 11.48
N THR A 487 -17.22 20.99 12.53
CA THR A 487 -15.76 20.93 12.61
C THR A 487 -15.32 19.89 13.63
N ARG A 488 -14.23 19.18 13.32
CA ARG A 488 -13.63 18.18 14.20
C ARG A 488 -12.12 18.35 14.21
N TYR A 489 -11.54 18.14 15.38
CA TYR A 489 -10.09 18.13 15.58
C TYR A 489 -9.57 16.70 15.47
N PHE A 490 -8.52 16.49 14.70
CA PHE A 490 -7.99 15.17 14.41
C PHE A 490 -6.53 15.01 14.83
N MET A 491 -6.21 13.81 15.31
CA MET A 491 -4.85 13.35 15.52
C MET A 491 -4.66 11.92 15.06
N THR A 492 -3.40 11.51 14.90
CA THR A 492 -3.10 10.11 14.57
C THR A 492 -3.24 9.24 15.82
N ILE A 493 -3.55 7.95 15.64
CA ILE A 493 -3.61 6.98 16.74
C ILE A 493 -2.26 6.89 17.47
N GLN A 494 -1.16 6.93 16.71
CA GLN A 494 0.20 6.86 17.27
C GLN A 494 0.48 8.05 18.20
N GLU A 495 0.14 9.25 17.76
CA GLU A 495 0.33 10.48 18.52
C GLU A 495 -0.54 10.49 19.79
N ALA A 496 -1.81 10.08 19.69
CA ALA A 496 -2.70 10.00 20.84
C ALA A 496 -2.14 9.08 21.93
N ALA A 497 -1.73 7.85 21.57
CA ALA A 497 -1.14 6.90 22.49
C ALA A 497 0.18 7.43 23.09
N GLN A 498 1.00 8.11 22.28
CA GLN A 498 2.26 8.65 22.77
C GLN A 498 2.07 9.76 23.81
N LEU A 499 1.07 10.61 23.61
CA LEU A 499 0.76 11.68 24.54
C LEU A 499 0.10 11.15 25.82
N VAL A 500 -0.69 10.07 25.74
CA VAL A 500 -1.22 9.37 26.91
C VAL A 500 -0.11 8.83 27.80
N VAL A 501 0.92 8.21 27.21
CA VAL A 501 2.08 7.73 27.97
C VAL A 501 2.79 8.90 28.66
N GLN A 502 3.14 9.95 27.91
CA GLN A 502 3.86 11.12 28.46
C GLN A 502 3.08 11.83 29.56
N ALA A 503 1.78 12.03 29.38
CA ALA A 503 0.92 12.64 30.40
C ALA A 503 0.90 11.80 31.69
N GLY A 504 0.82 10.48 31.56
CA GLY A 504 0.87 9.55 32.70
C GLY A 504 2.18 9.63 33.48
N THR A 505 3.31 9.81 32.80
CA THR A 505 4.63 10.01 33.44
C THR A 505 4.70 11.34 34.19
N MET A 506 4.18 12.41 33.57
CA MET A 506 4.27 13.78 34.10
C MET A 506 3.33 14.06 35.27
N ALA A 507 2.31 13.23 35.47
CA ALA A 507 1.32 13.42 36.51
C ALA A 507 1.91 13.31 37.92
N VAL A 508 1.49 14.21 38.81
CA VAL A 508 1.78 14.18 40.25
C VAL A 508 0.53 13.83 41.09
N GLY A 509 -0.66 13.85 40.51
CA GLY A 509 -1.91 13.38 41.12
C GLY A 509 -3.14 14.20 40.72
N GLY A 510 -4.14 13.52 40.15
CA GLY A 510 -5.48 14.05 39.89
C GLY A 510 -5.61 14.96 38.66
N GLU A 511 -4.53 15.19 37.91
CA GLU A 511 -4.55 16.14 36.81
C GLU A 511 -5.37 15.65 35.60
N VAL A 512 -6.00 16.62 34.95
CA VAL A 512 -6.66 16.44 33.66
C VAL A 512 -5.81 17.09 32.57
N PHE A 513 -5.11 16.25 31.83
CA PHE A 513 -4.32 16.64 30.68
C PHE A 513 -5.21 16.85 29.46
N VAL A 514 -5.08 18.02 28.82
CA VAL A 514 -5.78 18.35 27.57
C VAL A 514 -4.74 18.57 26.48
N LEU A 515 -4.86 17.80 25.41
CA LEU A 515 -3.91 17.84 24.30
C LEU A 515 -4.24 18.99 23.34
N ASP A 516 -3.22 19.74 22.93
CA ASP A 516 -3.37 20.74 21.88
C ASP A 516 -3.57 20.04 20.53
N MET A 517 -4.80 20.10 20.02
CA MET A 517 -5.18 19.46 18.77
C MET A 517 -4.90 20.34 17.53
N GLY A 518 -4.27 21.51 17.69
CA GLY A 518 -4.00 22.46 16.62
C GLY A 518 -5.26 23.15 16.06
N ARG A 519 -5.19 23.64 14.82
CA ARG A 519 -6.35 24.27 14.14
C ARG A 519 -7.35 23.20 13.69
N ALA A 520 -8.65 23.50 13.84
CA ALA A 520 -9.73 22.65 13.35
C ALA A 520 -9.65 22.49 11.82
N GLY A 521 -9.91 21.29 11.31
CA GLY A 521 -10.10 21.07 9.88
C GLY A 521 -11.55 21.40 9.49
N PRO A 522 -11.81 22.20 8.44
CA PRO A 522 -13.16 22.37 7.92
C PRO A 522 -13.65 21.11 7.18
N HIS A 523 -14.94 20.77 7.31
CA HIS A 523 -15.66 20.04 6.25
C HIS A 523 -16.09 21.05 5.19
N GLN A 524 -15.18 21.51 4.34
CA GLN A 524 -15.52 22.53 3.34
C GLN A 524 -16.09 21.91 2.05
N GLY A 525 -17.42 21.93 1.95
CA GLY A 525 -18.07 22.31 0.71
C GLY A 525 -18.02 23.84 0.57
N SER A 526 -17.46 24.31 -0.54
CA SER A 526 -17.50 25.67 -1.11
C SER A 526 -17.55 26.94 -0.22
N ARG A 527 -16.46 27.72 -0.38
CA ARG A 527 -16.30 29.19 -0.43
C ARG A 527 -15.79 29.97 0.79
N GLN A 528 -14.90 30.90 0.41
CA GLN A 528 -14.15 31.91 1.13
C GLN A 528 -15.05 33.03 1.68
N THR A 529 -14.76 33.51 2.89
CA THR A 529 -14.59 34.94 3.21
C THR A 529 -13.93 35.09 4.60
N ASP A 530 -12.95 36.00 4.67
CA ASP A 530 -12.10 36.32 5.82
C ASP A 530 -12.79 37.17 6.91
N GLY A 531 -12.30 37.06 8.15
CA GLY A 531 -12.55 38.01 9.25
C GLY A 531 -11.81 37.59 10.55
N PRO A 532 -11.06 38.48 11.24
CA PRO A 532 -10.18 38.09 12.35
C PRO A 532 -10.92 38.09 13.69
N ALA A 533 -10.92 36.96 14.40
CA ALA A 533 -11.43 36.89 15.79
C ALA A 533 -10.29 37.08 16.80
N GLN A 534 -10.49 38.06 17.69
CA GLN A 534 -9.61 38.52 18.77
C GLN A 534 -9.29 37.42 19.80
N ARG A 535 -8.07 37.47 20.37
CA ARG A 535 -7.61 36.61 21.48
C ARG A 535 -7.83 37.29 22.84
N PRO A 536 -8.28 36.60 23.89
CA PRO A 536 -8.12 37.09 25.26
C PRO A 536 -6.80 36.62 25.87
N HIS A 537 -6.12 37.56 26.53
CA HIS A 537 -4.92 37.33 27.34
C HIS A 537 -5.27 36.64 28.67
N GLY A 538 -4.39 35.74 29.09
CA GLY A 538 -4.36 35.14 30.43
C GLY A 538 -2.96 34.60 30.68
N SER A 539 -2.24 35.24 31.60
CA SER A 539 -0.86 34.97 32.01
C SER A 539 -0.83 33.86 33.07
N GLY A 540 -0.20 32.73 32.73
CA GLY A 540 0.11 31.62 33.62
C GLY A 540 1.13 30.71 32.94
N CYS A 541 2.15 30.28 33.68
CA CYS A 541 3.36 29.58 33.21
C CYS A 541 3.12 28.62 32.03
N ARG A 542 3.65 28.96 30.85
CA ARG A 542 3.58 28.13 29.65
C ARG A 542 4.84 27.28 29.53
N ARG A 543 4.72 25.96 29.60
CA ARG A 543 5.68 25.04 28.96
C ARG A 543 5.15 24.67 27.57
N PRO A 544 6.02 24.46 26.56
CA PRO A 544 5.58 24.24 25.19
C PRO A 544 4.67 23.00 25.09
N GLY A 545 3.46 23.16 24.56
CA GLY A 545 2.55 22.05 24.22
C GLY A 545 1.42 21.72 25.19
N TRP A 546 1.31 22.39 26.35
CA TRP A 546 0.30 22.08 27.37
C TRP A 546 -0.46 23.33 27.82
N ARG A 547 -1.77 23.18 28.07
CA ARG A 547 -2.58 24.16 28.81
C ARG A 547 -3.14 23.48 30.05
N HIS A 548 -2.77 23.93 31.24
CA HIS A 548 -3.48 23.57 32.46
C HIS A 548 -4.82 24.31 32.50
N CYS A 549 -5.89 23.60 32.86
CA CYS A 549 -7.13 24.20 33.35
C CYS A 549 -7.27 23.76 34.80
N HIS A 550 -7.43 24.73 35.71
CA HIS A 550 -7.94 24.48 37.06
C HIS A 550 -9.38 23.99 37.00
#